data_AF-A0A9W3SJ97-F1
#
_entry.id   AF-A0A9W3SJ97-F1
#
_cell.length_a   1.000
_cell.length_b   1.000
_cell.length_c   1.000
_cell.angle_alpha   90.00
_cell.angle_beta   90.00
_cell.angle_gamma   90.00
#
_symmetry.space_group_name_H-M   'P 1'
#
loop_
_entity.id
_entity.type
_entity.pdbx_description
1 polymer ?
#
loop_
_entity_poly.entity_id
_entity_poly.type
_entity_poly.pdbx_seq_one_letter_code
_entity_poly.pdbx_strand_id
1 'polypeptide(L)'
;MAKMKKWKLEKEYVEVPNVTAVAVETRNNNGNKEKCISLQALGFIVNLWSYNTEEWELHKTELYKRYGKNKETSVKNAWKELIDANYIIEYKFRVGKKWDYEYYYRIKPFTDKERGEILAYAKKEHGQIWGLDFQDLKMKTSKSRDNKKELKKDIINKKEEEEIITPSVTESTILDLINQKIKDREITNKRLLKPFMMFLVNAKPWEQLI
;
A
#
# COMPACT_ATOMS: atom_id res chain seq x y z
N MET A 1 -22.84 -0.33 8.33
CA MET A 1 -22.47 0.99 7.80
C MET A 1 -21.80 1.66 8.94
N ALA A 2 -20.51 1.87 8.80
CA ALA A 2 -19.71 2.20 9.95
C ALA A 2 -19.36 3.68 9.97
N LYS A 3 -19.49 4.30 11.14
CA LYS A 3 -19.49 5.75 11.29
C LYS A 3 -18.34 6.19 12.18
N MET A 4 -17.43 6.98 11.63
CA MET A 4 -16.44 7.71 12.41
C MET A 4 -16.95 9.10 12.78
N LYS A 5 -16.87 9.45 14.07
CA LYS A 5 -17.17 10.81 14.55
C LYS A 5 -15.89 11.46 15.10
N LYS A 6 -15.53 12.63 14.57
CA LYS A 6 -14.50 13.52 15.12
C LYS A 6 -15.20 14.78 15.66
N TRP A 7 -14.67 15.35 16.74
CA TRP A 7 -15.14 16.60 17.36
C TRP A 7 -14.39 17.81 16.78
N LYS A 8 -15.09 18.95 16.61
CA LYS A 8 -14.75 20.20 15.90
C LYS A 8 -13.25 20.53 15.72
N LEU A 9 -12.86 20.95 14.51
CA LEU A 9 -11.57 21.61 14.23
C LEU A 9 -11.59 23.09 14.67
N GLU A 10 -10.95 23.41 15.80
CA GLU A 10 -10.84 24.79 16.33
C GLU A 10 -9.70 25.62 15.68
N LYS A 11 -8.82 25.01 14.89
CA LYS A 11 -7.56 25.62 14.41
C LYS A 11 -7.31 25.32 12.93
N GLU A 12 -6.79 26.28 12.17
CA GLU A 12 -6.42 26.16 10.73
C GLU A 12 -5.19 25.27 10.47
N TYR A 13 -4.63 24.65 11.52
CA TYR A 13 -3.43 23.84 11.44
C TYR A 13 -3.60 22.52 12.20
N VAL A 14 -2.83 21.51 11.79
CA VAL A 14 -2.75 20.23 12.50
C VAL A 14 -1.69 20.34 13.58
N GLU A 15 -2.12 20.30 14.84
CA GLU A 15 -1.22 20.23 15.99
C GLU A 15 -0.78 18.78 16.23
N VAL A 16 0.52 18.50 16.05
CA VAL A 16 1.09 17.16 16.26
C VAL A 16 1.70 17.09 17.66
N PRO A 17 1.20 16.22 18.56
CA PRO A 17 1.79 16.05 19.89
C PRO A 17 3.24 15.56 19.77
N ASN A 18 4.11 16.02 20.67
CA ASN A 18 5.53 15.64 20.64
C ASN A 18 5.72 14.12 20.70
N VAL A 19 4.90 13.42 21.50
CA VAL A 19 4.88 11.94 21.60
C VAL A 19 4.71 11.28 20.24
N THR A 20 3.90 11.87 19.35
CA THR A 20 3.66 11.35 18.00
C THR A 20 4.77 11.75 17.05
N ALA A 21 5.27 12.98 17.14
CA ALA A 21 6.36 13.47 16.29
C ALA A 21 7.63 12.62 16.46
N VAL A 22 7.94 12.23 17.70
CA VAL A 22 9.11 11.40 18.04
C VAL A 22 8.87 9.89 17.89
N ALA A 23 7.64 9.45 17.57
CA ALA A 23 7.30 8.03 17.45
C ALA A 23 8.01 7.33 16.27
N VAL A 24 8.69 8.09 15.41
CA VAL A 24 9.52 7.58 14.31
C VAL A 24 10.90 7.15 14.75
N GLU A 25 11.35 7.61 15.92
CA GLU A 25 12.67 7.30 16.44
C GLU A 25 12.73 5.84 16.89
N THR A 26 13.82 5.17 16.57
CA THR A 26 14.08 3.84 17.14
C THR A 26 14.46 4.01 18.60
N ARG A 27 13.62 3.49 19.49
CA ARG A 27 13.89 3.46 20.93
C ARG A 27 14.12 2.03 21.37
N ASN A 28 15.25 1.83 22.05
CA ASN A 28 15.61 0.57 22.66
C ASN A 28 15.44 0.74 24.16
N ASN A 29 14.43 0.05 24.73
CA ASN A 29 14.22 0.03 26.16
C ASN A 29 14.62 -1.35 26.68
N ASN A 30 15.76 -1.42 27.37
CA ASN A 30 16.28 -2.65 27.98
C ASN A 30 16.29 -3.87 27.03
N GLY A 31 16.74 -3.67 25.79
CA GLY A 31 16.85 -4.73 24.77
C GLY A 31 15.57 -5.02 23.97
N ASN A 32 14.43 -4.44 24.34
CA ASN A 32 13.20 -4.51 23.56
C ASN A 32 13.07 -3.28 22.64
N LYS A 33 12.90 -3.54 21.35
CA LYS A 33 12.61 -2.49 20.36
C LYS A 33 11.17 -2.02 20.58
N GLU A 34 11.01 -0.73 20.87
CA GLU A 34 9.68 -0.12 20.89
C GLU A 34 9.07 -0.12 19.48
N LYS A 35 7.73 -0.19 19.41
CA LYS A 35 7.00 -0.06 18.15
C LYS A 35 7.11 1.39 17.66
N CYS A 36 8.05 1.64 16.77
CA CYS A 36 8.16 2.89 16.02
C CYS A 36 7.32 2.83 14.74
N ILE A 37 6.90 3.99 14.28
CA ILE A 37 6.23 4.17 12.98
C ILE A 37 7.22 4.73 11.96
N SER A 38 7.03 4.50 10.66
CA SER A 38 7.86 5.16 9.66
C SER A 38 7.53 6.65 9.55
N LEU A 39 8.49 7.45 9.03
CA LEU A 39 8.22 8.84 8.62
C LEU A 39 7.05 8.93 7.63
N GLN A 40 6.85 7.88 6.83
CA GLN A 40 5.73 7.80 5.90
C GLN A 40 4.40 7.64 6.63
N ALA A 41 4.34 6.80 7.66
CA ALA A 41 3.17 6.65 8.53
C ALA A 41 2.87 7.93 9.33
N LEU A 42 3.92 8.62 9.82
CA LEU A 42 3.77 9.92 10.48
C LEU A 42 3.18 10.97 9.53
N GLY A 43 3.75 11.13 8.34
CA GLY A 43 3.21 12.06 7.33
C GLY A 43 1.78 11.70 6.93
N PHE A 44 1.47 10.40 6.87
CA PHE A 44 0.14 9.91 6.53
C PHE A 44 -0.90 10.23 7.61
N ILE A 45 -0.63 10.00 8.91
CA ILE A 45 -1.60 10.34 9.98
C ILE A 45 -1.80 11.85 10.12
N VAL A 46 -0.75 12.65 9.90
CA VAL A 46 -0.84 14.12 9.89
C VAL A 46 -1.72 14.59 8.73
N ASN A 47 -1.54 14.02 7.53
CA ASN A 47 -2.41 14.33 6.39
C ASN A 47 -3.86 13.89 6.65
N LEU A 48 -4.09 12.70 7.23
CA LEU A 48 -5.44 12.26 7.63
C LEU A 48 -6.12 13.25 8.59
N TRP A 49 -5.36 13.84 9.51
CA TRP A 49 -5.86 14.82 10.46
C TRP A 49 -6.13 16.19 9.86
N SER A 50 -5.49 16.52 8.73
CA SER A 50 -5.72 17.78 8.00
C SER A 50 -7.05 17.81 7.26
N TYR A 51 -7.68 16.66 7.03
CA TYR A 51 -8.96 16.60 6.34
C TYR A 51 -10.11 17.08 7.23
N ASN A 52 -10.96 17.96 6.67
CA ASN A 52 -12.22 18.35 7.28
C ASN A 52 -13.30 17.29 7.03
N THR A 53 -13.28 16.23 7.84
CA THR A 53 -14.25 15.13 7.74
C THR A 53 -15.66 15.47 8.27
N GLU A 54 -15.91 16.74 8.64
CA GLU A 54 -17.25 17.22 9.02
C GLU A 54 -18.11 17.48 7.80
N GLU A 55 -17.49 17.81 6.66
CA GLU A 55 -18.17 18.20 5.42
C GLU A 55 -18.24 17.07 4.39
N TRP A 56 -17.35 16.07 4.46
CA TRP A 56 -17.30 14.99 3.49
C TRP A 56 -16.80 13.65 4.07
N GLU A 57 -17.30 12.56 3.50
CA GLU A 57 -16.96 11.20 3.90
C GLU A 57 -15.64 10.76 3.25
N LEU A 58 -14.65 10.43 4.08
CA LEU A 58 -13.37 9.90 3.63
C LEU A 58 -13.42 8.37 3.58
N HIS A 59 -13.37 7.79 2.37
CA HIS A 59 -13.28 6.35 2.21
C HIS A 59 -11.82 5.87 2.15
N LYS A 60 -11.52 4.76 2.84
CA LYS A 60 -10.18 4.11 2.83
C LYS A 60 -9.68 3.80 1.42
N THR A 61 -10.60 3.49 0.51
CA THR A 61 -10.32 3.15 -0.90
C THR A 61 -9.88 4.36 -1.72
N GLU A 62 -10.33 5.55 -1.33
CA GLU A 62 -9.98 6.81 -1.96
C GLU A 62 -8.57 7.24 -1.58
N LEU A 63 -8.19 6.99 -0.32
CA LEU A 63 -6.83 7.25 0.18
C LEU A 63 -5.75 6.54 -0.66
N TYR A 64 -6.05 5.37 -1.21
CA TYR A 64 -5.10 4.64 -2.05
C TYR A 64 -4.82 5.31 -3.40
N LYS A 65 -5.68 6.22 -3.84
CA LYS A 65 -5.59 6.90 -5.14
C LYS A 65 -5.23 8.38 -5.03
N ARG A 66 -5.38 9.00 -3.84
CA ARG A 66 -5.17 10.44 -3.64
C ARG A 66 -3.72 10.89 -3.76
N TYR A 67 -2.75 10.02 -3.49
CA TYR A 67 -1.35 10.42 -3.41
C TYR A 67 -0.61 10.16 -4.73
N GLY A 68 -0.33 11.21 -5.51
CA GLY A 68 0.31 11.07 -6.83
C GLY A 68 1.73 10.46 -6.79
N LYS A 69 2.45 10.58 -5.66
CA LYS A 69 3.80 10.02 -5.48
C LYS A 69 3.83 8.69 -4.73
N ASN A 70 2.80 8.40 -3.94
CA ASN A 70 2.75 7.19 -3.11
C ASN A 70 1.84 6.14 -3.75
N LYS A 71 2.40 4.97 -4.06
CA LYS A 71 1.63 3.85 -4.58
C LYS A 71 0.67 3.31 -3.51
N GLU A 72 -0.40 2.63 -3.92
CA GLU A 72 -1.36 1.99 -3.00
C GLU A 72 -0.68 1.14 -1.92
N THR A 73 0.35 0.35 -2.26
CA THR A 73 1.11 -0.46 -1.31
C THR A 73 1.77 0.39 -0.21
N SER A 74 2.28 1.57 -0.56
CA SER A 74 2.89 2.50 0.39
C SER A 74 1.84 3.00 1.38
N VAL A 75 0.64 3.38 0.92
CA VAL A 75 -0.47 3.79 1.78
C VAL A 75 -0.95 2.65 2.68
N LYS A 76 -1.06 1.43 2.14
CA LYS A 76 -1.44 0.24 2.93
C LYS A 76 -0.45 -0.07 4.04
N ASN A 77 0.85 0.02 3.75
CA ASN A 77 1.90 -0.20 4.74
C ASN A 77 1.83 0.85 5.85
N ALA A 78 1.71 2.14 5.49
CA ALA A 78 1.55 3.20 6.48
C ALA A 78 0.29 3.00 7.35
N TRP A 79 -0.84 2.63 6.75
CA TRP A 79 -2.07 2.32 7.48
C TRP A 79 -1.86 1.16 8.46
N LYS A 80 -1.14 0.10 8.05
CA LYS A 80 -0.80 -1.04 8.91
C LYS A 80 0.02 -0.62 10.12
N GLU A 81 1.10 0.12 9.89
CA GLU A 81 1.97 0.60 10.96
C GLU A 81 1.17 1.40 12.00
N LEU A 82 0.23 2.23 11.55
CA LEU A 82 -0.63 3.01 12.43
C LEU A 82 -1.63 2.15 13.21
N ILE A 83 -2.13 1.03 12.66
CA ILE A 83 -2.93 0.07 13.44
C ILE A 83 -2.04 -0.60 14.50
N ASP A 84 -0.87 -1.09 14.08
CA ASP A 84 0.04 -1.83 14.94
C ASP A 84 0.57 -0.98 16.11
N ALA A 85 0.69 0.33 15.88
CA ALA A 85 1.08 1.35 16.87
C ALA A 85 -0.13 2.02 17.57
N ASN A 86 -1.34 1.46 17.45
CA ASN A 86 -2.56 1.93 18.11
C ASN A 86 -2.99 3.38 17.75
N TYR A 87 -2.58 3.93 16.62
CA TYR A 87 -3.14 5.21 16.12
C TYR A 87 -4.47 5.03 15.38
N ILE A 88 -4.68 3.83 14.83
CA ILE A 88 -5.90 3.45 14.12
C ILE A 88 -6.51 2.20 14.74
N ILE A 89 -7.82 2.21 14.96
CA ILE A 89 -8.61 1.01 15.27
C ILE A 89 -9.49 0.75 14.06
N GLU A 90 -9.55 -0.49 13.60
CA GLU A 90 -10.47 -0.87 12.53
C GLU A 90 -11.14 -2.19 12.82
N TYR A 91 -12.43 -2.28 12.48
CA TYR A 91 -13.20 -3.49 12.63
C TYR A 91 -14.29 -3.57 11.56
N LYS A 92 -14.73 -4.79 11.28
CA LYS A 92 -15.84 -5.07 10.37
C LYS A 92 -16.98 -5.75 11.10
N PHE A 93 -18.19 -5.49 10.63
CA PHE A 93 -19.41 -6.08 11.16
C PHE A 93 -20.40 -6.41 10.05
N ARG A 94 -21.38 -7.25 10.36
CA ARG A 94 -22.39 -7.68 9.41
C ARG A 94 -23.60 -6.76 9.44
N VAL A 95 -24.00 -6.29 8.27
CA VAL A 95 -25.30 -5.66 8.05
C VAL A 95 -26.05 -6.49 7.02
N GLY A 96 -26.94 -7.35 7.50
CA GLY A 96 -27.58 -8.38 6.69
C GLY A 96 -26.55 -9.28 6.00
N LYS A 97 -26.57 -9.32 4.67
CA LYS A 97 -25.65 -10.13 3.85
C LYS A 97 -24.32 -9.43 3.51
N LYS A 98 -24.17 -8.15 3.83
CA LYS A 98 -22.99 -7.34 3.48
C LYS A 98 -22.07 -7.15 4.68
N TRP A 99 -20.82 -6.85 4.38
CA TRP A 99 -19.84 -6.41 5.36
C TRP A 99 -19.80 -4.91 5.38
N ASP A 100 -19.60 -4.37 6.57
CA ASP A 100 -19.36 -2.96 6.78
C ASP A 100 -18.17 -2.73 7.70
N TYR A 101 -17.57 -1.54 7.62
CA TYR A 101 -16.21 -1.32 8.12
C TYR A 101 -16.06 -0.01 8.87
N GLU A 102 -15.84 -0.07 10.18
CA GLU A 102 -15.54 1.12 10.98
C GLU A 102 -14.04 1.27 11.15
N TYR A 103 -13.64 2.53 11.12
CA TYR A 103 -12.30 2.95 11.42
C TYR A 103 -12.40 3.86 12.64
N TYR A 104 -11.33 4.06 13.38
CA TYR A 104 -11.16 5.15 14.35
C TYR A 104 -9.71 5.57 14.22
N TYR A 105 -9.40 6.86 14.13
CA TYR A 105 -8.04 7.33 14.00
C TYR A 105 -7.83 8.58 14.86
N ARG A 106 -6.65 8.66 15.48
CA ARG A 106 -6.28 9.77 16.36
C ARG A 106 -4.82 10.12 16.16
N ILE A 107 -4.47 11.40 16.33
CA ILE A 107 -3.08 11.84 16.19
C ILE A 107 -2.21 11.39 17.37
N LYS A 108 -2.84 10.96 18.48
CA LYS A 108 -2.22 10.33 19.64
C LYS A 108 -2.66 8.86 19.72
N PRO A 109 -1.78 7.91 20.06
CA PRO A 109 -2.16 6.50 20.19
C PRO A 109 -3.30 6.30 21.18
N PHE A 110 -4.18 5.35 20.87
CA PHE A 110 -5.17 4.81 21.80
C PHE A 110 -4.48 3.99 22.90
N THR A 111 -4.94 4.17 24.13
CA THR A 111 -4.59 3.27 25.24
C THR A 111 -5.35 1.95 25.10
N ASP A 112 -4.83 0.89 25.71
CA ASP A 112 -5.49 -0.41 25.68
C ASP A 112 -6.89 -0.37 26.32
N LYS A 113 -7.09 0.50 27.32
CA LYS A 113 -8.40 0.75 27.94
C LYS A 113 -9.39 1.37 26.97
N GLU A 114 -9.03 2.51 26.35
CA GLU A 114 -9.87 3.18 25.35
C GLU A 114 -10.21 2.24 24.18
N ARG A 115 -9.22 1.47 23.71
CA ARG A 115 -9.43 0.49 22.65
C ARG A 115 -10.41 -0.60 23.08
N GLY A 116 -10.29 -1.10 24.31
CA GLY A 116 -11.22 -2.07 24.88
C GLY A 116 -12.65 -1.53 24.96
N GLU A 117 -12.82 -0.29 25.38
CA GLU A 117 -14.12 0.40 25.45
C GLU A 117 -14.76 0.57 24.07
N ILE A 118 -14.00 1.03 23.08
CA ILE A 118 -14.48 1.19 21.70
C ILE A 118 -14.94 -0.16 21.13
N LEU A 119 -14.15 -1.22 21.32
CA LEU A 119 -14.50 -2.55 20.82
C LEU A 119 -15.69 -3.17 21.58
N ALA A 120 -15.84 -2.90 22.88
CA ALA A 120 -16.98 -3.33 23.66
C ALA A 120 -18.27 -2.62 23.21
N TYR A 121 -18.20 -1.31 22.99
CA TYR A 121 -19.29 -0.52 22.44
C TYR A 121 -19.70 -1.04 21.06
N ALA A 122 -18.75 -1.26 20.16
CA ALA A 122 -19.00 -1.81 18.83
C ALA A 122 -19.67 -3.20 18.88
N LYS A 123 -19.27 -4.06 19.83
CA LYS A 123 -19.95 -5.35 20.06
C LYS A 123 -21.37 -5.18 20.58
N LYS A 124 -21.62 -4.18 21.42
CA LYS A 124 -22.96 -3.90 21.93
C LYS A 124 -23.90 -3.40 20.83
N GLU A 125 -23.41 -2.50 19.96
CA GLU A 125 -24.18 -1.89 18.88
C GLU A 125 -24.40 -2.82 17.68
N HIS A 126 -23.38 -3.60 17.30
CA HIS A 126 -23.39 -4.42 16.07
C HIS A 126 -23.38 -5.93 16.33
N GLY A 127 -23.32 -6.35 17.58
CA GLY A 127 -23.19 -7.76 17.97
C GLY A 127 -21.79 -8.29 17.70
N GLN A 128 -21.66 -9.15 16.70
CA GLN A 128 -20.38 -9.76 16.37
C GLN A 128 -19.54 -8.84 15.49
N ILE A 129 -18.35 -8.51 15.98
CA ILE A 129 -17.34 -7.74 15.24
C ILE A 129 -16.10 -8.60 15.01
N TRP A 130 -15.40 -8.33 13.92
CA TRP A 130 -14.13 -8.96 13.57
C TRP A 130 -13.07 -7.89 13.35
N GLY A 131 -11.84 -8.14 13.81
CA GLY A 131 -10.69 -7.34 13.38
C GLY A 131 -10.49 -7.45 11.88
N LEU A 132 -9.97 -6.41 11.23
CA LEU A 132 -9.50 -6.53 9.86
C LEU A 132 -8.08 -7.10 9.87
N ASP A 133 -7.92 -8.27 9.26
CA ASP A 133 -6.62 -8.71 8.78
C ASP A 133 -6.41 -8.19 7.35
N PHE A 134 -5.19 -7.81 6.99
CA PHE A 134 -4.84 -7.32 5.65
C PHE A 134 -5.23 -8.28 4.52
N GLN A 135 -5.35 -9.57 4.82
CA GLN A 135 -5.82 -10.57 3.85
C GLN A 135 -7.31 -10.42 3.50
N ASP A 136 -8.12 -9.86 4.39
CA ASP A 136 -9.56 -9.63 4.17
C ASP A 136 -9.85 -8.41 3.30
N LEU A 137 -8.89 -7.48 3.17
CA LEU A 137 -8.94 -6.37 2.21
C LEU A 137 -8.71 -6.81 0.76
N LYS A 138 -8.59 -8.11 0.49
CA LYS A 138 -8.97 -8.66 -0.81
C LYS A 138 -10.46 -8.37 -0.99
N MET A 139 -10.76 -7.13 -1.39
CA MET A 139 -12.02 -6.81 -2.04
C MET A 139 -12.28 -7.95 -3.00
N LYS A 140 -13.43 -8.59 -2.86
CA LYS A 140 -13.90 -9.53 -3.85
C LYS A 140 -14.02 -8.76 -5.17
N THR A 141 -12.94 -8.69 -5.94
CA THR A 141 -13.10 -8.79 -7.38
C THR A 141 -13.92 -10.05 -7.57
N SER A 142 -15.10 -9.85 -8.16
CA SER A 142 -16.08 -10.90 -8.38
C SER A 142 -15.44 -12.01 -9.21
N LYS A 143 -14.92 -13.04 -8.53
CA LYS A 143 -14.33 -14.27 -9.08
C LYS A 143 -13.11 -14.01 -9.98
N SER A 144 -12.03 -14.76 -9.76
CA SER A 144 -11.12 -15.06 -10.87
C SER A 144 -11.96 -15.78 -11.91
N ARG A 145 -12.33 -15.12 -13.01
CA ARG A 145 -12.87 -15.83 -14.16
C ARG A 145 -11.72 -16.63 -14.72
N ASP A 146 -11.92 -17.94 -14.80
CA ASP A 146 -11.00 -18.89 -15.40
C ASP A 146 -10.49 -18.36 -16.75
N ASN A 147 -9.19 -18.53 -17.00
CA ASN A 147 -8.57 -18.29 -18.29
C ASN A 147 -9.23 -19.18 -19.36
N LYS A 148 -10.27 -18.66 -20.00
CA LYS A 148 -10.74 -19.11 -21.30
C LYS A 148 -11.69 -18.07 -21.90
N LYS A 149 -11.18 -17.26 -22.82
CA LYS A 149 -11.87 -17.01 -24.09
C LYS A 149 -10.95 -16.39 -25.14
N GLU A 150 -11.12 -16.92 -26.34
CA GLU A 150 -10.36 -16.76 -27.57
C GLU A 150 -10.34 -15.32 -28.07
N LEU A 151 -9.20 -14.87 -28.57
CA LEU A 151 -9.05 -13.61 -29.31
C LEU A 151 -9.68 -13.75 -30.70
N LYS A 152 -10.77 -13.03 -30.96
CA LYS A 152 -11.14 -12.66 -32.34
C LYS A 152 -11.61 -11.20 -32.44
N LYS A 153 -10.89 -10.52 -33.34
CA LYS A 153 -11.26 -9.39 -34.22
C LYS A 153 -11.17 -7.96 -33.68
N ASP A 154 -10.12 -7.29 -34.17
CA ASP A 154 -10.07 -5.95 -34.77
C ASP A 154 -11.38 -5.16 -34.81
N ILE A 155 -11.31 -3.87 -34.44
CA ILE A 155 -11.55 -2.71 -35.34
C ILE A 155 -11.21 -1.43 -34.58
N ILE A 156 -10.33 -0.64 -35.20
CA ILE A 156 -9.94 0.73 -34.85
C ILE A 156 -11.09 1.69 -35.19
N ASN A 157 -11.35 2.70 -34.35
CA ASN A 157 -11.68 4.03 -34.85
C ASN A 157 -11.32 5.14 -33.84
N LYS A 158 -10.50 6.08 -34.29
CA LYS A 158 -10.07 7.32 -33.62
C LYS A 158 -11.13 8.42 -33.73
N LYS A 159 -11.12 9.37 -32.78
CA LYS A 159 -10.98 10.86 -32.96
C LYS A 159 -11.19 11.57 -31.60
N GLU A 160 -10.13 12.18 -31.02
CA GLU A 160 -9.74 13.62 -31.04
C GLU A 160 -10.49 14.42 -29.95
N GLU A 161 -9.97 15.33 -29.11
CA GLU A 161 -8.67 15.99 -28.76
C GLU A 161 -8.84 16.55 -27.32
N GLU A 162 -7.81 16.77 -26.49
CA GLU A 162 -7.20 18.10 -26.27
C GLU A 162 -5.85 17.99 -25.52
N GLU A 163 -4.95 18.92 -25.86
CA GLU A 163 -3.50 18.94 -25.62
C GLU A 163 -3.06 19.26 -24.18
N ILE A 164 -1.99 18.60 -23.71
CA ILE A 164 -1.08 19.16 -22.70
C ILE A 164 0.35 18.95 -23.18
N ILE A 165 1.05 20.05 -23.43
CA ILE A 165 2.45 20.11 -23.85
C ILE A 165 3.35 19.60 -22.71
N THR A 166 4.04 18.49 -22.95
CA THR A 166 5.24 18.07 -22.21
C THR A 166 6.38 17.89 -23.21
N PRO A 167 7.64 18.24 -22.89
CA PRO A 167 8.75 18.14 -23.85
C PRO A 167 8.83 16.70 -24.38
N SER A 168 8.56 16.55 -25.67
CA SER A 168 8.42 15.25 -26.34
C SER A 168 9.77 14.55 -26.38
N VAL A 169 9.90 13.45 -25.65
CA VAL A 169 10.96 12.47 -25.90
C VAL A 169 10.79 12.00 -27.34
N THR A 170 11.74 12.31 -28.22
CA THR A 170 11.64 11.96 -29.64
C THR A 170 11.76 10.45 -29.81
N GLU A 171 11.11 9.89 -30.83
CA GLU A 171 11.21 8.46 -31.16
C GLU A 171 12.67 8.01 -31.31
N SER A 172 13.57 8.90 -31.76
CA SER A 172 15.00 8.67 -31.81
C SER A 172 15.60 8.37 -30.43
N THR A 173 15.21 9.09 -29.37
CA THR A 173 15.70 8.85 -28.00
C THR A 173 15.20 7.51 -27.44
N ILE A 174 13.97 7.12 -27.79
CA ILE A 174 13.39 5.83 -27.37
C ILE A 174 14.11 4.67 -28.08
N LEU A 175 14.35 4.81 -29.39
CA LEU A 175 15.11 3.84 -30.19
C LEU A 175 16.54 3.69 -29.69
N ASP A 176 17.22 4.78 -29.34
CA ASP A 176 18.58 4.75 -28.77
C ASP A 176 18.63 4.03 -27.43
N LEU A 177 17.66 4.29 -26.54
CA LEU A 177 17.55 3.59 -25.25
C LEU A 177 17.27 2.09 -25.39
N ILE A 178 16.47 1.70 -26.38
CA ILE A 178 16.18 0.29 -26.68
C ILE A 178 17.44 -0.39 -27.24
N ASN A 179 18.13 0.25 -28.19
CA ASN A 179 19.35 -0.28 -28.79
C ASN A 179 20.48 -0.42 -27.76
N GLN A 180 20.60 0.52 -26.84
CA GLN A 180 21.58 0.46 -25.74
C GLN A 180 21.28 -0.73 -24.81
N LYS A 181 20.01 -0.95 -24.43
CA LYS A 181 19.60 -2.11 -23.62
C LYS A 181 19.83 -3.45 -24.32
N ILE A 182 19.67 -3.52 -25.64
CA ILE A 182 19.93 -4.74 -26.41
C ILE A 182 21.43 -5.05 -26.39
N LYS A 183 22.29 -4.06 -26.65
CA LYS A 183 23.76 -4.23 -26.60
C LYS A 183 24.24 -4.66 -25.21
N ASP A 184 23.72 -4.08 -24.15
CA ASP A 184 24.09 -4.43 -22.77
C ASP A 184 23.74 -5.90 -22.44
N ARG A 185 22.59 -6.38 -22.92
CA ARG A 185 22.17 -7.79 -22.77
C ARG A 185 23.07 -8.74 -23.56
N GLU A 186 23.46 -8.39 -24.79
CA GLU A 186 24.37 -9.21 -25.59
C GLU A 186 25.77 -9.32 -24.97
N ILE A 187 26.30 -8.22 -24.43
CA ILE A 187 27.58 -8.21 -23.72
C ILE A 187 27.50 -9.09 -22.47
N THR A 188 26.40 -8.98 -21.71
CA THR A 188 26.17 -9.79 -20.51
C THR A 188 26.09 -11.28 -20.85
N ASN A 189 25.35 -11.66 -21.90
CA ASN A 189 25.27 -13.05 -22.35
C ASN A 189 26.62 -13.61 -22.82
N LYS A 190 27.42 -12.83 -23.57
CA LYS A 190 28.77 -13.24 -23.98
C LYS A 190 29.70 -13.44 -22.78
N ARG A 191 29.59 -12.57 -21.75
CA ARG A 191 30.34 -12.71 -20.49
C ARG A 191 29.95 -13.94 -19.69
N LEU A 192 28.68 -14.38 -19.74
CA LEU A 192 28.20 -15.55 -19.02
C LEU A 192 28.48 -16.87 -19.76
N LEU A 193 28.46 -16.85 -21.10
CA LEU A 193 28.69 -18.05 -21.92
C LEU A 193 30.16 -18.49 -21.95
N LYS A 194 31.12 -17.56 -21.89
CA LYS A 194 32.56 -17.90 -21.95
C LYS A 194 33.04 -18.72 -20.73
N PRO A 195 32.71 -18.35 -19.47
CA PRO A 195 33.00 -19.18 -18.29
C PRO A 195 32.22 -20.49 -18.30
N PHE A 196 30.96 -20.49 -18.75
CA PHE A 196 30.12 -21.69 -18.79
C PHE A 196 30.66 -22.74 -19.78
N MET A 197 31.08 -22.32 -20.97
CA MET A 197 31.73 -23.20 -21.93
C MET A 197 33.10 -23.71 -21.41
N MET A 198 33.88 -22.86 -20.74
CA MET A 198 35.16 -23.26 -20.14
C MET A 198 34.99 -24.26 -18.98
N PHE A 199 33.86 -24.20 -18.27
CA PHE A 199 33.49 -25.18 -17.24
C PHE A 199 33.09 -26.53 -17.87
N LEU A 200 32.29 -26.51 -18.94
CA LEU A 200 31.89 -27.74 -19.65
C LEU A 200 33.08 -28.47 -20.30
N VAL A 201 34.07 -27.74 -20.82
CA VAL A 201 35.27 -28.34 -21.44
C VAL A 201 36.20 -28.99 -20.40
N ASN A 202 36.21 -28.51 -19.15
CA ASN A 202 37.07 -29.03 -18.08
C ASN A 202 36.37 -30.06 -17.17
N ALA A 203 35.08 -30.33 -17.38
CA ALA A 203 34.36 -31.36 -16.65
C ALA A 203 34.80 -32.76 -17.15
N LYS A 204 35.55 -33.51 -16.33
CA LYS A 204 35.88 -34.91 -16.63
C LYS A 204 34.59 -35.74 -16.78
N PRO A 205 34.51 -36.69 -17.73
CA PRO A 205 33.39 -37.61 -17.83
C PRO A 205 33.25 -38.43 -16.54
N TRP A 206 32.02 -38.64 -16.09
CA TRP A 206 31.68 -39.39 -14.87
C TRP A 206 31.99 -40.90 -14.96
N GLU A 207 32.56 -41.37 -16.07
CA GLU A 207 32.88 -42.78 -16.35
C GLU A 207 34.29 -43.19 -15.87
N GLN A 208 35.07 -42.31 -15.24
CA GLN A 208 36.40 -42.65 -14.68
C GLN A 208 36.44 -42.77 -13.15
N LEU A 209 35.29 -42.96 -12.49
CA LEU A 209 35.20 -43.09 -11.02
C LEU A 209 34.49 -44.38 -10.55
N ILE A 210 34.74 -45.51 -11.23
CA ILE A 210 34.46 -46.85 -10.72
C ILE A 210 35.73 -47.68 -10.77
#